data_AF-A0A2N5XH39-F1
#
_entry.id   AF-A0A2N5XH39-F1
#
_cell.length_a   1.000
_cell.length_b   1.000
_cell.length_c   1.000
_cell.angle_alpha   90.00
_cell.angle_beta   90.00
_cell.angle_gamma   90.00
#
_symmetry.space_group_name_H-M   'P 1'
#
loop_
_entity.id
_entity.type
_entity.pdbx_description
1 polymer ?
#
loop_
_entity_poly.entity_id
_entity_poly.type
_entity_poly.pdbx_seq_one_letter_code
_entity_poly.pdbx_strand_id
1 'polypeptide(L)'
;MRAQAAKKAGGGKPAAKKTAAKKAVPLPRGSVRAAYPGTCPACFKDYAKGEVITKVTDGWGHPGCAPRKLSAAEREFARNKARIESGETFRS
;
A
#
# COMPACT_ATOMS: atom_id res chain seq x y z
N MET A 1 18.35 34.43 -13.13
CA MET A 1 17.19 33.92 -12.35
C MET A 1 17.59 32.58 -11.69
N ARG A 2 17.06 32.34 -10.50
CA ARG A 2 17.47 31.34 -9.48
C ARG A 2 17.62 29.89 -9.97
N ALA A 3 18.71 29.25 -9.52
CA ALA A 3 18.83 27.80 -9.41
C ALA A 3 17.78 27.25 -8.43
N GLN A 4 17.14 26.13 -8.79
CA GLN A 4 16.25 25.40 -7.89
C GLN A 4 16.76 23.99 -7.66
N ALA A 5 17.38 23.80 -6.50
CA ALA A 5 17.45 22.50 -5.85
C ALA A 5 16.11 22.24 -5.15
N ALA A 6 15.51 21.07 -5.34
CA ALA A 6 15.28 20.10 -4.26
C ALA A 6 14.33 18.96 -4.65
N LYS A 7 14.58 17.83 -3.98
CA LYS A 7 13.69 16.69 -3.68
C LYS A 7 13.65 15.55 -4.69
N LYS A 8 14.46 14.52 -4.41
CA LYS A 8 13.97 13.14 -4.17
C LYS A 8 14.98 12.38 -3.31
N ALA A 9 14.79 12.47 -2.00
CA ALA A 9 15.51 11.64 -1.05
C ALA A 9 14.90 10.22 -1.09
N GLY A 10 15.70 9.27 -1.56
CA GLY A 10 15.83 7.94 -0.99
C GLY A 10 14.58 7.06 -0.93
N GLY A 11 14.22 6.44 -2.05
CA GLY A 11 13.53 5.15 -2.06
C GLY A 11 14.47 4.02 -1.64
N GLY A 12 15.04 4.11 -0.43
CA GLY A 12 15.89 3.08 0.14
C GLY A 12 15.05 1.92 0.65
N LYS A 13 15.04 0.79 -0.07
CA LYS A 13 14.65 -0.51 0.50
C LYS A 13 15.47 -0.70 1.78
N PRO A 14 14.87 -0.88 2.98
CA PRO A 14 15.66 -1.26 4.13
C PRO A 14 16.18 -2.68 3.87
N ALA A 15 17.50 -2.80 3.75
CA ALA A 15 18.20 -4.06 3.75
C ALA A 15 17.83 -4.80 5.04
N ALA A 16 17.20 -5.98 4.87
CA ALA A 16 16.76 -6.81 5.98
C ALA A 16 17.97 -7.26 6.80
N LYS A 17 18.19 -6.63 7.96
CA LYS A 17 19.09 -7.13 9.00
C LYS A 17 18.48 -8.44 9.52
N LYS A 18 19.14 -9.57 9.24
CA LYS A 18 18.71 -10.90 9.67
C LYS A 18 18.90 -11.03 11.19
N THR A 19 17.87 -10.72 11.96
CA THR A 19 17.73 -11.16 13.36
C THR A 19 16.91 -12.45 13.40
N ALA A 20 17.38 -13.43 14.16
CA ALA A 20 16.85 -14.79 14.27
C ALA A 20 15.32 -14.85 14.27
N ALA A 21 14.78 -15.53 13.27
CA ALA A 21 13.35 -15.65 13.01
C ALA A 21 12.68 -16.53 14.07
N LYS A 22 12.14 -15.89 15.11
CA LYS A 22 10.95 -16.40 15.82
C LYS A 22 9.91 -16.64 14.72
N LYS A 23 9.29 -17.82 14.63
CA LYS A 23 8.28 -18.17 13.59
C LYS A 23 7.31 -16.99 13.41
N ALA A 24 7.57 -16.16 12.40
CA ALA A 24 6.82 -14.95 12.18
C ALA A 24 5.57 -15.38 11.42
N VAL A 25 4.40 -15.23 12.06
CA VAL A 25 3.12 -15.41 11.38
C VAL A 25 3.15 -14.53 10.13
N PRO A 26 2.96 -15.11 8.92
CA PRO A 26 3.04 -14.34 7.68
C PRO A 26 2.02 -13.21 7.72
N LEU A 27 2.48 -11.98 7.50
CA LEU A 27 1.59 -10.83 7.39
C LEU A 27 0.88 -10.86 6.03
N PRO A 28 -0.35 -10.30 5.97
CA PRO A 28 -1.01 -10.03 4.69
C PRO A 28 -0.11 -9.20 3.77
N ARG A 29 -0.17 -9.47 2.47
CA ARG A 29 0.65 -8.73 1.50
C ARG A 29 0.33 -7.23 1.55
N GLY A 30 1.37 -6.41 1.65
CA GLY A 30 1.25 -4.95 1.75
C GLY A 30 1.06 -4.44 3.18
N SER A 31 1.02 -5.31 4.18
CA SER A 31 1.02 -4.95 5.60
C SER A 31 2.41 -5.09 6.21
N VAL A 32 2.70 -4.25 7.20
CA VAL A 32 3.94 -4.27 8.00
C VAL A 32 3.59 -4.13 9.47
N ARG A 33 4.52 -4.47 10.35
CA ARG A 33 4.38 -4.13 11.78
C ARG A 33 4.89 -2.72 12.02
N ALA A 34 4.13 -1.90 12.75
CA ALA A 34 4.50 -0.54 13.07
C ALA A 34 5.83 -0.50 13.84
N ALA A 35 6.81 0.24 13.34
CA ALA A 35 8.09 0.40 14.05
C ALA A 35 7.96 1.33 15.27
N TYR A 36 7.01 2.27 15.20
CA TYR A 36 6.73 3.30 16.20
C TYR A 36 5.21 3.43 16.37
N PRO A 37 4.72 3.88 17.53
CA PRO A 37 3.32 4.27 17.67
C PRO A 37 3.01 5.48 16.78
N GLY A 38 1.75 5.63 16.39
CA GLY A 38 1.29 6.77 15.59
C GLY A 38 -0.23 6.79 15.47
N THR A 39 -0.77 7.78 14.75
CA THR A 39 -2.22 7.97 14.60
C THR A 39 -2.65 7.59 13.18
N CYS A 40 -3.74 6.84 13.05
CA CYS A 40 -4.29 6.47 11.76
C CYS A 40 -5.02 7.66 11.12
N PRO A 41 -4.66 8.09 9.90
CA PRO A 41 -5.24 9.29 9.28
C PRO A 41 -6.69 9.10 8.79
N ALA A 42 -7.22 7.88 8.82
CA ALA A 42 -8.56 7.57 8.33
C ALA A 42 -9.60 7.44 9.44
N CYS A 43 -9.21 6.95 10.62
CA CYS A 43 -10.10 6.82 11.77
C CYS A 43 -9.66 7.63 12.99
N PHE A 44 -8.53 8.34 12.90
CA PHE A 44 -7.92 9.15 13.95
C PHE A 44 -7.64 8.41 15.26
N LYS A 45 -7.65 7.08 15.25
CA LYS A 45 -7.25 6.23 16.38
C LYS A 45 -5.76 5.94 16.32
N ASP A 46 -5.15 5.83 17.48
CA ASP A 46 -3.75 5.47 17.62
C ASP A 46 -3.52 3.98 17.36
N TYR A 47 -2.42 3.66 16.69
CA TYR A 47 -1.88 2.31 16.56
C TYR A 47 -0.58 2.21 17.35
N ALA A 48 -0.37 1.06 17.99
CA ALA A 48 0.82 0.82 18.80
C ALA A 48 2.00 0.29 17.98
N LYS A 49 3.20 0.42 18.53
CA LYS A 49 4.39 -0.28 18.00
C LYS A 49 4.14 -1.79 17.95
N GLY A 50 4.47 -2.40 16.83
CA GLY A 50 4.31 -3.84 16.58
C GLY A 50 2.96 -4.21 15.99
N GLU A 51 1.98 -3.29 15.99
CA GLU A 51 0.66 -3.52 15.40
C GLU A 51 0.75 -3.63 13.88
N VAL A 52 -0.15 -4.41 13.28
CA VAL A 52 -0.20 -4.57 11.83
C VAL A 52 -0.84 -3.33 11.22
N ILE A 53 -0.03 -2.59 10.45
CA ILE A 53 -0.43 -1.41 9.70
C ILE A 53 -0.28 -1.69 8.20
N THR A 54 -1.04 -0.97 7.38
CA THR A 54 -0.97 -1.05 5.92
C THR A 54 -0.94 0.35 5.32
N LYS A 55 -0.62 0.42 4.02
CA LYS A 55 -0.61 1.68 3.29
C LYS A 55 -2.04 2.15 3.02
N VAL A 56 -2.40 3.29 3.60
CA VAL A 56 -3.65 4.02 3.38
C VAL A 56 -3.43 5.16 2.38
N THR A 57 -4.48 5.93 2.06
CA THR A 57 -4.40 7.05 1.09
C THR A 57 -3.34 8.07 1.50
N ASP A 58 -3.30 8.44 2.78
CA ASP A 58 -2.42 9.47 3.34
C ASP A 58 -1.37 8.89 4.30
N GLY A 59 -0.72 7.78 3.91
CA GLY A 59 0.39 7.20 4.68
C GLY A 59 0.13 5.80 5.22
N TRP A 60 0.34 5.59 6.52
CA TRP A 60 0.16 4.29 7.20
C TRP A 60 -1.01 4.32 8.18
N GLY A 61 -1.77 3.23 8.24
CA GLY A 61 -2.92 3.13 9.14
C GLY A 61 -3.42 1.70 9.29
N HIS A 62 -4.55 1.55 9.97
CA HIS A 62 -5.15 0.24 10.22
C HIS A 62 -5.54 -0.48 8.91
N PRO A 63 -5.48 -1.82 8.87
CA PRO A 63 -5.83 -2.60 7.69
C PRO A 63 -7.27 -2.38 7.24
N GLY A 64 -8.21 -2.26 8.19
CA GLY A 64 -9.62 -1.99 7.90
C GLY A 64 -9.89 -0.57 7.40
N CYS A 65 -8.96 0.36 7.59
CA CYS A 65 -9.08 1.74 7.14
C CYS A 65 -8.43 1.98 5.77
N ALA A 66 -7.80 0.96 5.20
CA ALA A 66 -7.16 1.08 3.91
C ALA A 66 -8.18 0.96 2.78
N PRO A 67 -8.02 1.74 1.69
CA PRO A 67 -8.84 1.55 0.51
C PRO A 67 -8.65 0.13 -0.01
N ARG A 68 -9.77 -0.56 -0.30
CA ARG A 68 -9.73 -1.90 -0.89
C ARG A 68 -8.95 -1.83 -2.20
N LYS A 69 -7.85 -2.59 -2.29
CA LYS A 69 -7.14 -2.77 -3.56
C LYS A 69 -7.86 -3.86 -4.33
N LEU A 70 -8.47 -3.50 -5.45
CA LEU A 70 -8.94 -4.47 -6.44
C LEU A 70 -7.76 -5.36 -6.86
N SER A 71 -7.99 -6.66 -6.88
CA SER A 71 -7.05 -7.64 -7.42
C SER A 71 -6.74 -7.35 -8.89
N ALA A 72 -5.66 -7.93 -9.40
CA ALA A 72 -5.30 -7.80 -10.81
C ALA A 72 -6.43 -8.31 -11.72
N ALA A 73 -7.04 -9.44 -11.36
CA ALA A 73 -8.18 -10.01 -12.06
C ALA A 73 -9.39 -9.06 -12.03
N GLU A 74 -9.80 -8.55 -10.86
CA GLU A 74 -10.91 -7.60 -10.76
C GLU A 74 -10.67 -6.33 -11.60
N ARG A 75 -9.42 -5.84 -11.62
CA ARG A 75 -9.05 -4.69 -12.44
C ARG A 75 -9.09 -5.02 -13.93
N GLU A 76 -8.67 -6.21 -14.33
CA GLU A 76 -8.73 -6.68 -15.71
C GLU A 76 -10.18 -6.86 -16.17
N PHE A 77 -11.04 -7.46 -15.35
CA PHE A 77 -12.47 -7.55 -15.62
C PHE A 77 -13.11 -6.17 -15.79
N ALA A 78 -12.81 -5.22 -14.90
CA ALA A 78 -13.32 -3.85 -15.03
C ALA A 78 -12.88 -3.20 -16.35
N ARG A 79 -11.63 -3.40 -16.78
CA ARG A 79 -11.14 -2.90 -18.08
C ARG A 79 -11.82 -3.58 -19.26
N ASN A 80 -11.92 -4.90 -19.23
CA ASN A 80 -12.55 -5.68 -20.29
C ASN A 80 -14.03 -5.32 -20.45
N LYS A 81 -14.73 -5.13 -19.34
CA LYS A 81 -16.12 -4.64 -19.32
C LYS A 81 -16.22 -3.25 -19.97
N ALA A 82 -15.39 -2.29 -19.56
CA ALA A 82 -15.39 -0.95 -20.13
C ALA A 82 -15.10 -0.94 -21.64
N ARG A 83 -14.22 -1.84 -22.11
CA ARG A 83 -13.94 -2.02 -23.55
C ARG A 83 -15.18 -2.49 -24.32
N ILE A 84 -15.90 -3.48 -23.78
CA ILE A 84 -17.15 -3.99 -24.39
C ILE A 84 -18.23 -2.91 -24.39
N GLU A 85 -18.41 -2.19 -23.28
CA GLU A 85 -19.36 -1.08 -23.16
C GLU A 85 -19.05 0.06 -24.14
N SER A 86 -17.78 0.26 -24.49
CA SER A 86 -17.36 1.25 -25.50
C SER A 86 -17.55 0.79 -26.94
N GLY A 87 -18.10 -0.43 -27.17
CA GLY A 87 -18.35 -0.99 -28.51
C GLY A 87 -17.08 -1.46 -29.24
N GLU A 88 -15.93 -1.45 -28.56
CA GLU A 88 -14.64 -1.87 -29.11
C GLU A 88 -14.55 -3.41 -29.02
N THR A 89 -15.28 -4.07 -29.91
CA THR A 89 -15.22 -5.54 -30.05
C THR A 89 -14.14 -5.91 -31.05
N PHE A 90 -13.48 -7.04 -30.76
CA PHE A 90 -12.33 -7.57 -31.49
C PHE A 90 -12.59 -7.54 -33.00
N ARG A 91 -11.87 -6.68 -33.74
CA ARG A 91 -11.90 -6.70 -35.20
C ARG A 91 -11.34 -8.05 -35.66
N SER A 92 -12.20 -8.82 -36.32
CA SER A 92 -11.84 -10.10 -36.97
C SER A 92 -10.99 -9.86 -38.21
#